data_AF-A0A8K0KSM3-F1
#
_entry.id   AF-A0A8K0KSM3-F1
#
_cell.length_a   1.000
_cell.length_b   1.000
_cell.length_c   1.000
_cell.angle_alpha   90.00
_cell.angle_beta   90.00
_cell.angle_gamma   90.00
#
_symmetry.space_group_name_H-M   'P 1'
#
loop_
_entity.id
_entity.type
_entity.pdbx_description
1 polymer ?
#
loop_
_entity_poly.entity_id
_entity_poly.type
_entity_poly.pdbx_seq_one_letter_code
_entity_poly.pdbx_strand_id
1 'polypeptide(L)'
;MNKYESLELCRPVLQQGRKQLLEKWLKEDKLECSEELGDLVKQADPTLALSVYLRANVPNKVIQCFAETGQFQKIVMYAKKVGYTPDYVFLLRNVMRMNPDQGVAFSQMLVQDDEPLADINQIVDIFMEQNMVQQCTAFLLDALKNNRPSEGPLQSRLLEMNLMSAPQVADAILGNQMFTHYDRAHIAQLCEKAGLLQRALEHYT
;
A
#
# COMPACT_ATOMS: atom_id res chain seq x y z
N MET A 1 32.71 -19.76 1.39
CA MET A 1 31.90 -20.57 0.47
C MET A 1 31.41 -19.68 -0.65
N ASN A 2 31.19 -20.24 -1.82
CA ASN A 2 30.51 -19.55 -2.91
C ASN A 2 28.97 -19.71 -2.80
N LYS A 3 28.21 -19.01 -3.65
CA LYS A 3 26.73 -19.08 -3.70
C LYS A 3 26.20 -20.52 -3.85
N TYR A 4 26.77 -21.30 -4.77
CA TYR A 4 26.31 -22.66 -5.06
C TYR A 4 26.54 -23.59 -3.87
N GLU A 5 27.73 -23.53 -3.27
CA GLU A 5 28.07 -24.26 -2.05
C GLU A 5 27.11 -23.90 -0.90
N SER A 6 26.77 -22.61 -0.76
CA SER A 6 25.88 -22.12 0.29
C SER A 6 24.47 -22.68 0.13
N LEU A 7 23.96 -22.73 -1.10
CA LEU A 7 22.66 -23.34 -1.41
C LEU A 7 22.63 -24.84 -1.11
N GLU A 8 23.61 -25.59 -1.62
CA GLU A 8 23.66 -27.05 -1.47
C GLU A 8 23.87 -27.47 0.00
N LEU A 9 24.58 -26.67 0.79
CA LEU A 9 24.69 -26.88 2.23
C LEU A 9 23.35 -26.62 2.96
N CYS A 10 22.63 -25.57 2.58
CA CYS A 10 21.42 -25.15 3.30
C CYS A 10 20.20 -26.03 3.00
N ARG A 11 20.07 -26.58 1.78
CA ARG A 11 18.96 -27.47 1.38
C ARG A 11 18.68 -28.61 2.38
N PRO A 12 19.64 -29.50 2.71
CA PRO A 12 19.38 -30.61 3.62
C PRO A 12 19.12 -30.14 5.06
N VAL A 13 19.76 -29.04 5.47
CA VAL A 13 19.58 -28.47 6.82
C VAL A 13 18.16 -27.96 7.01
N LEU A 14 17.61 -27.28 6.00
CA LEU A 14 16.23 -26.81 5.99
C LEU A 14 15.22 -27.96 5.93
N GLN A 15 15.47 -28.98 5.09
CA GLN A 15 14.62 -30.18 5.03
C GLN A 15 14.54 -30.93 6.36
N GLN A 16 15.63 -30.93 7.14
CA GLN A 16 15.68 -31.51 8.49
C GLN A 16 15.11 -30.59 9.58
N GLY A 17 14.60 -29.40 9.23
CA GLY A 17 14.05 -28.44 10.19
C GLY A 17 15.10 -27.77 11.10
N ARG A 18 16.40 -27.90 10.80
CA ARG A 18 17.51 -27.43 11.65
C ARG A 18 17.87 -25.95 11.41
N LYS A 19 16.87 -25.07 11.43
CA LYS A 19 17.04 -23.64 11.11
C LYS A 19 18.03 -22.88 12.03
N GLN A 20 18.23 -23.34 13.26
CA GLN A 20 19.19 -22.77 14.21
C GLN A 20 20.64 -22.84 13.71
N LEU A 21 21.00 -23.89 12.93
CA LEU A 21 22.33 -23.98 12.31
C LEU A 21 22.53 -22.89 11.27
N LEU A 22 21.48 -22.60 10.49
CA LEU A 22 21.52 -21.55 9.48
C LEU A 22 21.67 -20.17 10.12
N GLU A 23 20.94 -19.89 11.21
CA GLU A 23 21.11 -18.66 12.00
C GLU A 23 22.55 -18.49 12.50
N LYS A 24 23.18 -19.58 12.98
CA LYS A 24 24.57 -19.56 13.43
C LYS A 24 25.52 -19.23 12.28
N TRP A 25 25.36 -19.88 11.13
CA TRP A 25 26.23 -19.63 9.97
C TRP A 25 26.08 -18.23 9.38
N LEU A 26 24.86 -17.66 9.41
CA LEU A 26 24.61 -16.27 9.00
C LEU A 26 25.19 -15.24 9.99
N LYS A 27 25.31 -15.57 11.28
CA LYS A 27 25.97 -14.72 12.28
C LYS A 27 27.50 -14.78 12.20
N GLU A 28 28.03 -15.92 11.77
CA GLU A 28 29.47 -16.15 11.61
C GLU A 28 29.98 -15.76 10.21
N ASP A 29 29.15 -15.13 9.36
CA ASP A 29 29.46 -14.74 7.97
C ASP A 29 30.06 -15.89 7.13
N LYS A 30 29.63 -17.14 7.39
CA LYS A 30 30.14 -18.34 6.72
C LYS A 30 29.47 -18.63 5.38
N LEU A 31 28.31 -18.02 5.13
CA LEU A 31 27.51 -18.23 3.93
C LEU A 31 27.62 -17.03 2.99
N GLU A 32 27.71 -17.31 1.70
CA GLU A 32 27.50 -16.26 0.70
C GLU A 32 25.99 -16.10 0.47
N CYS A 33 25.44 -14.97 0.91
CA CYS A 33 24.03 -14.68 0.77
C CYS A 33 23.68 -14.31 -0.68
N SER A 34 22.62 -14.91 -1.22
CA SER A 34 22.09 -14.62 -2.54
C SER A 34 20.56 -14.57 -2.52
N GLU A 35 19.96 -14.11 -3.62
CA GLU A 35 18.50 -14.11 -3.79
C GLU A 35 17.94 -15.53 -3.70
N GLU A 36 18.58 -16.50 -4.38
CA GLU A 36 18.15 -17.89 -4.43
C GLU A 36 18.21 -18.55 -3.04
N LEU A 37 19.23 -18.20 -2.24
CA LEU A 37 19.32 -18.68 -0.86
C LEU A 37 18.20 -18.09 -0.01
N GLY A 38 17.90 -16.81 -0.18
CA GLY A 38 16.77 -16.17 0.50
C GLY A 38 15.44 -16.82 0.13
N ASP A 39 15.22 -17.12 -1.16
CA ASP A 39 13.99 -17.77 -1.64
C ASP A 39 13.83 -19.18 -1.09
N LEU A 40 14.92 -19.94 -0.99
CA LEU A 40 14.94 -21.25 -0.35
C LEU A 40 14.59 -21.17 1.14
N VAL A 41 15.19 -20.21 1.86
CA VAL A 41 14.99 -20.04 3.31
C VAL A 41 13.58 -19.55 3.62
N LYS A 42 12.99 -18.71 2.77
CA LYS A 42 11.66 -18.12 2.95
C LYS A 42 10.56 -19.18 3.09
N GLN A 43 10.70 -20.32 2.42
CA GLN A 43 9.76 -21.44 2.50
C GLN A 43 9.68 -22.04 3.91
N ALA A 44 10.75 -21.92 4.71
CA ALA A 44 10.83 -22.45 6.06
C ALA A 44 10.66 -21.35 7.13
N ASP A 45 11.28 -20.19 6.92
CA ASP A 45 11.24 -19.07 7.88
C ASP A 45 11.37 -17.71 7.16
N PRO A 46 10.26 -16.97 6.98
CA PRO A 46 10.28 -15.65 6.33
C PRO A 46 11.15 -14.61 7.06
N THR A 47 11.28 -14.71 8.38
CA THR A 47 12.07 -13.76 9.18
C THR A 47 13.56 -13.98 8.96
N LEU A 48 13.98 -15.25 8.86
CA LEU A 48 15.36 -15.60 8.54
C LEU A 48 15.70 -15.22 7.09
N ALA A 49 14.76 -15.40 6.15
CA ALA A 49 14.96 -15.01 4.76
C ALA A 49 15.24 -13.50 4.59
N LEU A 50 14.53 -12.64 5.35
CA LEU A 50 14.81 -11.21 5.38
C LEU A 50 16.29 -10.91 5.73
N SER A 51 16.85 -11.65 6.70
CA SER A 51 18.26 -11.51 7.08
C SER A 51 19.23 -11.94 5.97
N VAL A 52 18.84 -12.92 5.15
CA VAL A 52 19.60 -13.34 3.97
C VAL A 52 19.53 -12.27 2.88
N TYR A 53 18.34 -11.78 2.52
CA TYR A 53 18.18 -10.76 1.49
C TYR A 53 18.88 -9.44 1.81
N LEU A 54 18.88 -9.02 3.07
CA LEU A 54 19.61 -7.84 3.54
C LEU A 54 21.12 -7.98 3.31
N ARG A 55 21.69 -9.16 3.60
CA ARG A 55 23.12 -9.45 3.37
C ARG A 55 23.45 -9.65 1.90
N ALA A 56 22.51 -10.21 1.12
CA ALA A 56 22.64 -10.40 -0.32
C ALA A 56 22.50 -9.09 -1.12
N ASN A 57 22.10 -7.99 -0.46
CA ASN A 57 21.82 -6.69 -1.08
C ASN A 57 20.80 -6.80 -2.23
N VAL A 58 19.64 -7.40 -1.95
CA VAL A 58 18.54 -7.58 -2.92
C VAL A 58 17.33 -6.73 -2.47
N PRO A 59 17.24 -5.44 -2.84
CA PRO A 59 16.26 -4.51 -2.26
C PRO A 59 14.81 -4.92 -2.48
N ASN A 60 14.50 -5.46 -3.66
CA ASN A 60 13.14 -5.85 -4.04
C ASN A 60 12.57 -6.90 -3.08
N LYS A 61 13.37 -7.93 -2.76
CA LYS A 61 12.98 -9.02 -1.86
C LYS A 61 12.93 -8.57 -0.40
N VAL A 62 13.84 -7.68 0.02
CA VAL A 62 13.81 -7.07 1.36
C VAL A 62 12.49 -6.31 1.56
N ILE A 63 12.12 -5.47 0.59
CA ILE A 63 10.89 -4.68 0.63
C ILE A 63 9.66 -5.58 0.62
N GLN A 64 9.66 -6.61 -0.22
CA GLN A 64 8.57 -7.58 -0.26
C GLN A 64 8.41 -8.30 1.10
N CYS A 65 9.50 -8.73 1.74
CA CYS A 65 9.45 -9.34 3.07
C CYS A 65 8.95 -8.36 4.15
N PHE A 66 9.34 -7.09 4.10
CA PHE A 66 8.78 -6.09 5.01
C PHE A 66 7.28 -5.87 4.78
N ALA A 67 6.82 -5.84 3.52
CA ALA A 67 5.41 -5.71 3.20
C ALA A 67 4.58 -6.91 3.67
N GLU A 68 5.06 -8.13 3.44
CA GLU A 68 4.40 -9.37 3.89
C GLU A 68 4.32 -9.49 5.43
N THR A 69 5.23 -8.83 6.14
CA THR A 69 5.24 -8.80 7.62
C THR A 69 4.59 -7.54 8.21
N GLY A 70 4.00 -6.66 7.37
CA GLY A 70 3.34 -5.43 7.81
C GLY A 70 4.30 -4.35 8.34
N GLN A 71 5.60 -4.46 8.12
CA GLN A 71 6.63 -3.54 8.62
C GLN A 71 6.82 -2.34 7.67
N PHE A 72 5.74 -1.63 7.34
CA PHE A 72 5.73 -0.60 6.29
C PHE A 72 6.70 0.56 6.53
N GLN A 73 6.84 1.02 7.78
CA GLN A 73 7.81 2.09 8.10
C GLN A 73 9.25 1.70 7.73
N LYS A 74 9.61 0.42 7.89
CA LYS A 74 10.94 -0.07 7.53
C LYS A 74 11.18 -0.10 6.02
N ILE A 75 10.13 -0.22 5.21
CA ILE A 75 10.22 -0.16 3.75
C ILE A 75 10.77 1.21 3.32
N VAL A 76 10.16 2.29 3.80
CA VAL A 76 10.57 3.66 3.44
C VAL A 76 11.97 3.97 3.96
N MET A 77 12.26 3.61 5.21
CA MET A 77 13.59 3.81 5.80
C MET A 77 14.68 3.04 5.03
N TYR A 78 14.42 1.79 4.67
CA TYR A 78 15.36 0.96 3.93
C TYR A 78 15.57 1.49 2.50
N ALA A 79 14.48 1.78 1.78
CA ALA A 79 14.50 2.36 0.43
C ALA A 79 15.37 3.63 0.37
N LYS A 80 15.15 4.58 1.29
CA LYS A 80 15.96 5.80 1.40
C LYS A 80 17.43 5.49 1.72
N LYS A 81 17.69 4.56 2.65
CA LYS A 81 19.06 4.21 3.07
C LYS A 81 19.90 3.62 1.93
N VAL A 82 19.31 2.79 1.07
CA VAL A 82 20.03 2.13 -0.03
C VAL A 82 19.88 2.85 -1.38
N GLY A 83 19.18 3.99 -1.41
CA GLY A 83 18.93 4.74 -2.64
C GLY A 83 18.06 4.00 -3.65
N TYR A 84 17.18 3.10 -3.18
CA TYR A 84 16.29 2.31 -4.03
C TYR A 84 14.87 2.87 -3.99
N THR A 85 14.27 3.08 -5.15
CA THR A 85 12.88 3.55 -5.25
C THR A 85 11.99 2.37 -5.70
N PRO A 86 11.20 1.77 -4.80
CA PRO A 86 10.29 0.70 -5.17
C PRO A 86 9.09 1.25 -5.97
N ASP A 87 8.49 0.38 -6.77
CA ASP A 87 7.13 0.61 -7.28
C ASP A 87 6.13 0.42 -6.13
N TYR A 88 5.85 1.52 -5.42
CA TYR A 88 4.92 1.54 -4.27
C TYR A 88 3.49 1.16 -4.67
N VAL A 89 3.08 1.43 -5.89
CA VAL A 89 1.72 1.18 -6.40
C VAL A 89 1.54 -0.30 -6.66
N PHE A 90 2.52 -0.93 -7.32
CA PHE A 90 2.56 -2.39 -7.47
C PHE A 90 2.62 -3.09 -6.11
N LEU A 91 3.44 -2.58 -5.18
CA LEU A 91 3.55 -3.13 -3.84
C LEU A 91 2.23 -3.03 -3.07
N LEU A 92 1.57 -1.86 -3.09
CA LEU A 92 0.27 -1.66 -2.47
C LEU A 92 -0.79 -2.59 -3.05
N ARG A 93 -0.83 -2.74 -4.38
CA ARG A 93 -1.77 -3.66 -5.04
C ARG A 93 -1.59 -5.10 -4.57
N ASN A 94 -0.35 -5.54 -4.37
CA ASN A 94 -0.07 -6.88 -3.83
C ASN A 94 -0.50 -7.01 -2.37
N VAL A 95 -0.18 -6.03 -1.53
CA VAL A 95 -0.59 -6.03 -0.11
C VAL A 95 -2.11 -6.06 -0.01
N MET A 96 -2.83 -5.23 -0.76
CA MET A 96 -4.29 -5.18 -0.78
C MET A 96 -4.92 -6.54 -1.14
N ARG A 97 -4.35 -7.26 -2.12
CA ARG A 97 -4.85 -8.60 -2.50
C ARG A 97 -4.63 -9.65 -1.42
N MET A 98 -3.55 -9.54 -0.66
CA MET A 98 -3.20 -10.51 0.39
C MET A 98 -3.89 -10.21 1.72
N ASN A 99 -3.90 -8.93 2.11
CA ASN A 99 -4.45 -8.44 3.36
C ASN A 99 -4.94 -6.99 3.18
N PRO A 100 -6.25 -6.80 2.92
CA PRO A 100 -6.85 -5.49 2.70
C PRO A 100 -6.63 -4.50 3.85
N ASP A 101 -6.72 -4.96 5.12
CA ASP A 101 -6.57 -4.09 6.29
C ASP A 101 -5.14 -3.52 6.38
N GLN A 102 -4.15 -4.37 6.13
CA GLN A 102 -2.77 -3.92 6.04
C GLN A 102 -2.53 -3.02 4.82
N GLY A 103 -3.21 -3.27 3.71
CA GLY A 103 -3.18 -2.42 2.53
C GLY A 103 -3.67 -1.00 2.82
N VAL A 104 -4.75 -0.86 3.60
CA VAL A 104 -5.27 0.45 4.05
C VAL A 104 -4.24 1.20 4.89
N ALA A 105 -3.62 0.51 5.87
CA ALA A 105 -2.59 1.12 6.69
C ALA A 105 -1.37 1.55 5.85
N PHE A 106 -1.02 0.74 4.85
CA PHE A 106 0.09 1.07 3.96
C PHE A 106 -0.23 2.26 3.06
N SER A 107 -1.43 2.35 2.49
CA SER A 107 -1.81 3.47 1.62
C SER A 107 -1.80 4.81 2.36
N GLN A 108 -2.25 4.85 3.62
CA GLN A 108 -2.16 6.04 4.47
C GLN A 108 -0.71 6.50 4.66
N MET A 109 0.21 5.56 4.90
CA MET A 109 1.62 5.87 5.08
C MET A 109 2.27 6.42 3.79
N LEU A 110 1.81 6.01 2.61
CA LEU A 110 2.35 6.48 1.33
C LEU A 110 2.03 7.96 1.05
N VAL A 111 1.04 8.54 1.71
CA VAL A 111 0.57 9.92 1.47
C VAL A 111 0.70 10.82 2.70
N GLN A 112 1.36 10.34 3.77
CA GLN A 112 1.44 11.04 5.05
C GLN A 112 2.37 12.28 5.02
N ASP A 113 3.44 12.22 4.25
CA ASP A 113 4.43 13.30 4.12
C ASP A 113 4.03 14.31 3.03
N ASP A 114 4.58 15.54 3.07
CA ASP A 114 4.31 16.59 2.07
C ASP A 114 4.65 16.16 0.63
N GLU A 115 5.58 15.21 0.48
CA GLU A 115 5.91 14.56 -0.78
C GLU A 115 5.35 13.12 -0.76
N PRO A 116 4.19 12.87 -1.37
CA PRO A 116 3.59 11.54 -1.40
C PRO A 116 4.46 10.56 -2.19
N LEU A 117 4.65 9.37 -1.64
CA LEU A 117 5.45 8.29 -2.24
C LEU A 117 4.73 7.59 -3.40
N ALA A 118 3.42 7.77 -3.51
CA ALA A 118 2.58 7.22 -4.56
C ALA A 118 1.46 8.19 -4.94
N ASP A 119 1.03 8.12 -6.20
CA ASP A 119 -0.05 8.95 -6.70
C ASP A 119 -1.40 8.56 -6.07
N ILE A 120 -2.13 9.54 -5.55
CA ILE A 120 -3.39 9.33 -4.85
C ILE A 120 -4.46 8.74 -5.80
N ASN A 121 -4.50 9.14 -7.07
CA ASN A 121 -5.47 8.58 -8.02
C ASN A 121 -5.23 7.08 -8.23
N GLN A 122 -3.97 6.66 -8.32
CA GLN A 122 -3.61 5.25 -8.45
C GLN A 122 -3.93 4.44 -7.18
N ILE A 123 -3.78 5.03 -6.00
CA ILE A 123 -4.22 4.41 -4.75
C ILE A 123 -5.75 4.22 -4.74
N VAL A 124 -6.50 5.24 -5.18
CA VAL A 124 -7.96 5.16 -5.30
C VAL A 124 -8.37 4.08 -6.29
N ASP A 125 -7.69 3.97 -7.43
CA ASP A 125 -7.93 2.88 -8.40
C ASP A 125 -7.80 1.51 -7.74
N ILE A 126 -6.75 1.29 -6.93
CA ILE A 126 -6.53 0.02 -6.23
C ILE A 126 -7.65 -0.28 -5.23
N PHE A 127 -8.13 0.71 -4.48
CA PHE A 127 -9.29 0.52 -3.59
C PHE A 127 -10.54 0.12 -4.37
N MET A 128 -10.77 0.75 -5.51
CA MET A 128 -11.94 0.50 -6.35
C MET A 128 -11.87 -0.87 -7.05
N GLU A 129 -10.68 -1.31 -7.48
CA GLU A 129 -10.44 -2.67 -8.00
C GLU A 129 -10.90 -3.76 -7.01
N GLN A 130 -10.84 -3.48 -5.69
CA GLN A 130 -11.25 -4.40 -4.61
C GLN A 130 -12.67 -4.14 -4.07
N ASN A 131 -13.43 -3.22 -4.67
CA ASN A 131 -14.73 -2.75 -4.17
C ASN A 131 -14.69 -2.21 -2.71
N MET A 132 -13.55 -1.70 -2.26
CA MET A 132 -13.34 -1.19 -0.90
C MET A 132 -13.76 0.29 -0.76
N VAL A 133 -15.01 0.59 -1.12
CA VAL A 133 -15.51 1.96 -1.19
C VAL A 133 -15.45 2.69 0.16
N GLN A 134 -15.84 2.05 1.25
CA GLN A 134 -15.89 2.69 2.57
C GLN A 134 -14.48 3.08 3.05
N GLN A 135 -13.51 2.19 2.84
CA GLN A 135 -12.10 2.43 3.17
C GLN A 135 -11.50 3.51 2.27
N CYS A 136 -11.84 3.49 0.98
CA CYS A 136 -11.46 4.54 0.04
C CYS A 136 -11.99 5.92 0.47
N THR A 137 -13.26 5.99 0.89
CA THR A 137 -13.87 7.21 1.42
C THR A 137 -13.12 7.70 2.64
N ALA A 138 -12.84 6.84 3.62
CA ALA A 138 -12.10 7.22 4.82
C ALA A 138 -10.68 7.72 4.50
N PHE A 139 -9.99 7.05 3.57
CA PHE A 139 -8.66 7.43 3.09
C PHE A 139 -8.68 8.81 2.43
N LEU A 140 -9.61 9.06 1.50
CA LEU A 140 -9.73 10.34 0.80
C LEU A 140 -10.18 11.47 1.73
N LEU A 141 -11.04 11.21 2.72
CA LEU A 141 -11.43 12.22 3.71
C LEU A 141 -10.23 12.75 4.51
N ASP A 142 -9.29 11.87 4.90
CA ASP A 142 -8.07 12.31 5.58
C ASP A 142 -7.06 12.97 4.62
N ALA A 143 -6.88 12.41 3.42
CA ALA A 143 -5.96 12.96 2.42
C ALA A 143 -6.38 14.37 1.94
N LEU A 144 -7.69 14.61 1.82
CA LEU A 144 -8.26 15.85 1.29
C LEU A 144 -8.67 16.85 2.38
N LYS A 145 -8.36 16.59 3.66
CA LYS A 145 -8.82 17.41 4.80
C LYS A 145 -8.44 18.89 4.74
N ASN A 146 -7.42 19.23 3.95
CA ASN A 146 -6.96 20.60 3.74
C ASN A 146 -7.75 21.35 2.65
N ASN A 147 -8.67 20.66 1.96
CA ASN A 147 -9.56 21.19 0.93
C ASN A 147 -8.81 22.07 -0.10
N ARG A 148 -7.73 21.56 -0.71
CA ARG A 148 -6.91 22.37 -1.60
C ARG A 148 -7.54 22.46 -3.00
N PRO A 149 -7.47 23.61 -3.70
CA PRO A 149 -7.97 23.73 -5.06
C PRO A 149 -7.36 22.74 -6.06
N SER A 150 -6.07 22.40 -5.87
CA SER A 150 -5.36 21.41 -6.69
C SER A 150 -5.95 20.00 -6.60
N GLU A 151 -6.71 19.72 -5.55
CA GLU A 151 -7.31 18.41 -5.28
C GLU A 151 -8.77 18.33 -5.77
N GLY A 152 -9.29 19.38 -6.43
CA GLY A 152 -10.66 19.42 -6.94
C GLY A 152 -11.10 18.15 -7.70
N PRO A 153 -10.27 17.58 -8.61
CA PRO A 153 -10.60 16.32 -9.27
C PRO A 153 -10.77 15.14 -8.31
N LEU A 154 -9.95 15.04 -7.26
CA LEU A 154 -10.06 13.99 -6.23
C LEU A 154 -11.31 14.21 -5.34
N GLN A 155 -11.66 15.45 -5.05
CA GLN A 155 -12.91 15.79 -4.35
C GLN A 155 -14.14 15.37 -5.15
N SER A 156 -14.17 15.67 -6.46
CA SER A 156 -15.22 15.19 -7.38
C SER A 156 -15.30 13.67 -7.37
N ARG A 157 -14.15 13.00 -7.44
CA ARG A 157 -14.07 11.54 -7.49
C ARG A 157 -14.59 10.88 -6.21
N LEU A 158 -14.26 11.45 -5.04
CA LEU A 158 -14.79 11.02 -3.74
C LEU A 158 -16.32 11.08 -3.71
N LEU A 159 -16.88 12.21 -4.13
CA LEU A 159 -18.33 12.44 -4.14
C LEU A 159 -19.02 11.53 -5.15
N GLU A 160 -18.50 11.43 -6.37
CA GLU A 160 -19.03 10.59 -7.43
C GLU A 160 -19.12 9.12 -7.00
N MET A 161 -18.02 8.58 -6.46
CA MET A 161 -17.98 7.21 -5.95
C MET A 161 -19.08 6.98 -4.91
N ASN A 162 -19.20 7.86 -3.91
CA ASN A 162 -20.19 7.72 -2.86
C ASN A 162 -21.62 7.94 -3.37
N LEU A 163 -21.88 8.84 -4.32
CA LEU A 163 -23.20 9.03 -4.90
C LEU A 163 -23.68 7.79 -5.67
N MET A 164 -22.77 7.03 -6.27
CA MET A 164 -23.10 5.78 -6.96
C MET A 164 -23.31 4.59 -6.01
N SER A 165 -22.56 4.53 -4.91
CA SER A 165 -22.54 3.35 -4.03
C SER A 165 -23.30 3.51 -2.72
N ALA A 166 -23.29 4.72 -2.14
CA ALA A 166 -23.82 5.04 -0.81
C ALA A 166 -24.26 6.51 -0.73
N PRO A 167 -25.37 6.90 -1.41
CA PRO A 167 -25.82 8.30 -1.50
C PRO A 167 -25.92 9.02 -0.16
N GLN A 168 -26.29 8.31 0.92
CA GLN A 168 -26.37 8.89 2.27
C GLN A 168 -25.02 9.39 2.81
N VAL A 169 -23.91 8.75 2.42
CA VAL A 169 -22.56 9.20 2.81
C VAL A 169 -22.20 10.45 2.02
N ALA A 170 -22.50 10.48 0.73
CA ALA A 170 -22.29 11.68 -0.09
C ALA A 170 -23.12 12.87 0.42
N ASP A 171 -24.38 12.66 0.79
CA ASP A 171 -25.24 13.70 1.37
C ASP A 171 -24.66 14.25 2.68
N ALA A 172 -24.13 13.38 3.55
CA ALA A 172 -23.44 13.80 4.77
C ALA A 172 -22.17 14.61 4.46
N ILE A 173 -21.39 14.22 3.45
CA ILE A 173 -20.18 14.95 3.04
C ILE A 173 -20.53 16.35 2.53
N LEU A 174 -21.54 16.45 1.66
CA LEU A 174 -22.03 17.71 1.11
C LEU A 174 -22.66 18.60 2.18
N GLY A 175 -23.47 18.02 3.07
CA GLY A 175 -24.14 18.73 4.16
C GLY A 175 -23.18 19.33 5.18
N ASN A 176 -22.05 18.66 5.44
CA ASN A 176 -21.00 19.16 6.31
C ASN A 176 -20.05 20.16 5.63
N GLN A 177 -20.25 20.45 4.33
CA GLN A 177 -19.43 21.39 3.56
C GLN A 177 -17.92 21.10 3.65
N MET A 178 -17.54 19.81 3.65
CA MET A 178 -16.14 19.40 3.83
C MET A 178 -15.24 19.78 2.64
N PHE A 179 -15.82 20.02 1.46
CA PHE A 179 -15.11 20.28 0.22
C PHE A 179 -15.74 21.43 -0.56
N THR A 180 -14.96 22.16 -1.35
CA THR A 180 -15.45 23.33 -2.12
C THR A 180 -14.94 23.42 -3.55
N HIS A 181 -14.03 22.54 -3.97
CA HIS A 181 -13.32 22.64 -5.26
C HIS A 181 -13.69 21.55 -6.27
N TYR A 182 -14.68 20.72 -5.95
CA TYR A 182 -15.22 19.73 -6.88
C TYR A 182 -16.07 20.38 -7.99
N ASP A 183 -16.25 19.66 -9.08
CA ASP A 183 -17.14 20.00 -10.18
C ASP A 183 -18.60 19.99 -9.73
N ARG A 184 -19.14 21.17 -9.40
CA ARG A 184 -20.51 21.33 -8.92
C ARG A 184 -21.56 20.86 -9.93
N ALA A 185 -21.35 21.09 -11.24
CA ALA A 185 -22.33 20.74 -12.26
C ALA A 185 -22.45 19.23 -12.42
N HIS A 186 -21.31 18.53 -12.44
CA HIS A 186 -21.28 17.07 -12.47
C HIS A 186 -21.90 16.45 -11.22
N ILE A 187 -21.53 16.94 -10.03
CA ILE A 187 -22.08 16.45 -8.75
C ILE A 187 -23.59 16.71 -8.65
N ALA A 188 -24.10 17.85 -9.14
CA ALA A 188 -25.53 18.13 -9.17
C ALA A 188 -26.32 17.05 -9.94
N GLN A 189 -25.84 16.68 -11.14
CA GLN A 189 -26.46 15.65 -11.96
C GLN A 189 -26.46 14.27 -11.27
N LEU A 190 -25.39 13.94 -10.56
CA LEU A 190 -25.29 12.71 -9.78
C LEU A 190 -26.22 12.73 -8.57
N CYS A 191 -26.37 13.87 -7.89
CA CYS A 191 -27.35 14.04 -6.82
C CYS A 191 -28.79 13.81 -7.31
N GLU A 192 -29.16 14.33 -8.50
CA GLU A 192 -30.49 14.07 -9.07
C GLU A 192 -30.71 12.58 -9.33
N LYS A 193 -29.74 11.91 -9.95
CA LYS A 193 -29.80 10.47 -10.21
C LYS A 193 -29.91 9.64 -8.93
N ALA A 194 -29.28 10.10 -7.85
CA ALA A 194 -29.32 9.47 -6.54
C ALA A 194 -30.58 9.83 -5.70
N GLY A 195 -31.48 10.68 -6.21
CA GLY A 195 -32.70 11.11 -5.52
C GLY A 195 -32.50 12.24 -4.50
N LEU A 196 -31.30 12.84 -4.44
CA LEU A 196 -30.95 13.95 -3.56
C LEU A 196 -31.30 15.30 -4.20
N LEU A 197 -32.58 15.51 -4.50
CA LEU A 197 -33.05 16.67 -5.27
C LEU A 197 -32.70 18.02 -4.65
N GLN A 198 -32.78 18.13 -3.31
CA GLN A 198 -32.39 19.35 -2.61
C GLN A 198 -30.91 19.69 -2.82
N ARG A 199 -30.02 18.68 -2.74
CA ARG A 199 -28.59 18.86 -3.00
C ARG A 199 -28.33 19.25 -4.44
N ALA A 200 -29.02 18.63 -5.40
CA ALA A 200 -28.87 19.03 -6.80
C ALA A 200 -29.18 20.52 -7.02
N LEU A 201 -30.30 21.00 -6.47
CA LEU A 201 -30.70 22.41 -6.57
C LEU A 201 -29.65 23.36 -5.97
N GLU A 202 -29.11 23.04 -4.79
CA GLU A 202 -28.04 23.82 -4.14
C GLU A 202 -26.77 23.95 -4.99
N HIS A 203 -26.54 23.02 -5.92
CA HIS A 203 -25.35 23.01 -6.78
C HIS A 203 -25.57 23.67 -8.14
N TYR A 204 -26.81 23.72 -8.62
CA TYR A 204 -27.17 24.43 -9.85
C TYR A 204 -27.26 25.95 -9.67
N THR A 205 -27.43 26.42 -8.43
CA THR A 205 -27.37 27.83 -8.04
C THR A 205 -25.97 28.25 -7.60
#